data_AF-A0A183CPX3-F1
#
_entry.id   AF-A0A183CPX3-F1
#
_cell.length_a   1.000
_cell.length_b   1.000
_cell.length_c   1.000
_cell.angle_alpha   90.00
_cell.angle_beta   90.00
_cell.angle_gamma   90.00
#
_symmetry.space_group_name_H-M   'P 1'
#
loop_
_entity.id
_entity.type
_entity.pdbx_description
1 polymer ?
#
loop_
_entity_poly.entity_id
_entity_poly.type
_entity_poly.pdbx_seq_one_letter_code
_entity_poly.pdbx_strand_id
1 'polypeptide(L)'
;MSFSLISISCGVCGFLCLWGSDLDSVSMGCIIMAIGLAVDFSIHICYRYNRCSEEVASMTAEQKVIETLSIVGFPVLQAGCSTLWAMTTLPLVQAYLVRVFFQTVVLVCVFGLLHALLWLPQFISALDPCERIPRRVRHPHGH
;
A
#
# COMPACT_ATOMS: atom_id res chain seq x y z
N MET A 1 3.42 -9.92 1.80
CA MET A 1 2.26 -9.63 0.92
C MET A 1 1.00 -10.41 1.30
N SER A 2 1.02 -11.73 1.35
CA SER A 2 -0.19 -12.50 1.70
C SER A 2 -0.70 -12.24 3.12
N PHE A 3 0.19 -12.09 4.11
CA PHE A 3 -0.20 -11.79 5.50
C PHE A 3 -0.85 -10.41 5.67
N SER A 4 -0.36 -9.39 4.96
CA SER A 4 -0.97 -8.05 5.00
C SER A 4 -2.36 -8.05 4.33
N LEU A 5 -2.54 -8.81 3.24
CA LEU A 5 -3.84 -8.96 2.59
C LEU A 5 -4.87 -9.65 3.48
N ILE A 6 -4.47 -10.70 4.18
CA ILE A 6 -5.33 -11.41 5.14
C ILE A 6 -5.66 -10.49 6.32
N SER A 7 -4.67 -9.75 6.85
CA SER A 7 -4.88 -8.80 7.94
C SER A 7 -5.86 -7.68 7.57
N ILE A 8 -5.72 -7.09 6.38
CA ILE A 8 -6.64 -6.04 5.91
C ILE A 8 -8.04 -6.62 5.70
N SER A 9 -8.16 -7.77 5.03
CA SER A 9 -9.45 -8.43 4.80
C SER A 9 -10.15 -8.80 6.12
N CYS A 10 -9.43 -9.38 7.08
CA CYS A 10 -9.96 -9.69 8.41
C CYS A 10 -10.32 -8.42 9.20
N GLY A 11 -9.49 -7.38 9.13
CA GLY A 11 -9.73 -6.10 9.80
C GLY A 11 -11.00 -5.42 9.29
N VAL A 12 -11.18 -5.34 7.98
CA VAL A 12 -12.36 -4.74 7.34
C VAL A 12 -13.62 -5.57 7.65
N CYS A 13 -13.59 -6.89 7.47
CA CYS A 13 -14.72 -7.76 7.78
C CYS A 13 -15.08 -7.73 9.28
N GLY A 14 -14.08 -7.76 10.16
CA GLY A 14 -14.27 -7.73 11.61
C GLY A 14 -14.87 -6.41 12.10
N PHE A 15 -14.41 -5.29 11.55
CA PHE A 15 -14.94 -3.97 11.93
C PHE A 15 -16.34 -3.72 11.39
N LEU A 16 -16.65 -4.20 10.16
CA LEU A 16 -18.01 -4.14 9.61
C LEU A 16 -18.99 -4.98 10.43
N CYS A 17 -18.55 -6.16 10.88
CA CYS A 17 -19.34 -7.04 11.73
C CYS A 17 -19.58 -6.40 13.12
N LEU A 18 -18.56 -5.76 13.71
CA LEU A 18 -18.67 -5.00 14.96
C LEU A 18 -19.63 -3.81 14.84
N TRP A 19 -19.70 -3.18 13.67
CA TRP A 19 -20.64 -2.09 13.41
C TRP A 19 -22.06 -2.56 13.06
N GLY A 20 -22.29 -3.88 12.99
CA GLY A 20 -23.59 -4.46 12.64
C GLY A 20 -24.03 -4.17 11.20
N SER A 21 -23.08 -3.89 10.30
CA SER A 21 -23.38 -3.66 8.88
C SER A 21 -23.39 -4.98 8.11
N ASP A 22 -24.40 -5.18 7.26
CA ASP A 22 -24.49 -6.35 6.40
C ASP A 22 -23.31 -6.43 5.41
N LEU A 23 -22.79 -7.65 5.19
CA LEU A 23 -21.77 -7.93 4.17
C LEU A 23 -22.40 -7.83 2.78
N ASP A 24 -22.60 -6.60 2.33
CA ASP A 24 -23.23 -6.27 1.05
C ASP A 24 -22.20 -6.18 -0.09
N SER A 25 -22.64 -6.04 -1.35
CA SER A 25 -21.79 -5.89 -2.56
C SER A 25 -20.69 -4.82 -2.38
N VAL A 26 -21.00 -3.79 -1.60
CA VAL A 26 -20.07 -2.73 -1.18
C VAL A 26 -18.85 -3.26 -0.42
N SER A 27 -19.04 -4.20 0.51
CA SER A 27 -17.96 -4.78 1.30
C SER A 27 -17.02 -5.64 0.45
N MET A 28 -17.54 -6.31 -0.58
CA MET A 28 -16.71 -7.03 -1.56
C MET A 28 -15.88 -6.07 -2.42
N GLY A 29 -16.45 -4.94 -2.85
CA GLY A 29 -15.70 -3.88 -3.50
C GLY A 29 -14.53 -3.37 -2.66
N CYS A 30 -14.70 -3.34 -1.34
CA CYS A 30 -13.68 -2.92 -0.39
C CYS A 30 -12.50 -3.90 -0.27
N ILE A 31 -12.76 -5.21 -0.33
CA ILE A 31 -11.70 -6.24 -0.39
C ILE A 31 -10.92 -6.12 -1.70
N ILE A 32 -11.61 -5.90 -2.83
CA ILE A 32 -10.96 -5.74 -4.14
C ILE A 32 -10.08 -4.48 -4.15
N MET A 33 -10.56 -3.35 -3.62
CA MET A 33 -9.77 -2.13 -3.49
C MET A 33 -8.53 -2.31 -2.62
N ALA A 34 -8.65 -3.03 -1.49
CA ALA A 34 -7.50 -3.34 -0.64
C ALA A 34 -6.43 -4.16 -1.37
N ILE A 35 -6.84 -5.16 -2.17
CA ILE A 35 -5.92 -5.93 -3.02
C ILE A 35 -5.26 -5.02 -4.06
N GLY A 36 -6.04 -4.16 -4.73
CA GLY A 36 -5.54 -3.22 -5.73
C GLY A 36 -4.46 -2.28 -5.18
N LEU A 37 -4.73 -1.65 -4.03
CA LEU A 37 -3.76 -0.76 -3.37
C LEU A 37 -2.49 -1.52 -2.93
N ALA A 38 -2.64 -2.72 -2.37
CA ALA A 38 -1.48 -3.53 -1.96
C ALA A 38 -0.58 -3.91 -3.16
N VAL A 39 -1.17 -4.24 -4.30
CA VAL A 39 -0.44 -4.58 -5.53
C VAL A 39 0.23 -3.33 -6.13
N ASP A 40 -0.49 -2.21 -6.24
CA ASP A 40 0.05 -0.96 -6.78
C ASP A 40 1.28 -0.50 -5.99
N PHE A 41 1.17 -0.45 -4.66
CA PHE A 41 2.31 -0.08 -3.82
C PHE A 41 3.48 -1.04 -4.01
N SER A 42 3.23 -2.35 -4.05
CA SER A 42 4.29 -3.35 -4.27
C SER A 42 5.03 -3.14 -5.59
N ILE A 43 4.32 -2.81 -6.68
CA ILE A 43 4.93 -2.57 -7.99
C ILE A 43 5.74 -1.28 -7.98
N HIS A 44 5.17 -0.17 -7.50
CA HIS A 44 5.85 1.12 -7.46
C HIS A 44 7.15 1.08 -6.67
N ILE A 45 7.13 0.33 -5.57
CA ILE A 45 8.28 0.19 -4.66
C ILE A 45 9.30 -0.79 -5.22
N CYS A 46 8.88 -1.93 -5.76
CA CYS A 46 9.79 -2.87 -6.42
C CYS A 46 10.53 -2.21 -7.60
N TYR A 47 9.79 -1.45 -8.42
CA TYR A 47 10.37 -0.72 -9.55
C TYR A 47 11.40 0.32 -9.08
N ARG A 48 11.07 1.11 -8.06
CA ARG A 48 11.98 2.14 -7.53
C ARG A 48 13.21 1.54 -6.85
N TYR A 49 13.02 0.52 -6.03
CA TYR A 49 14.10 -0.19 -5.34
C TYR A 49 15.06 -0.84 -6.34
N ASN A 50 14.55 -1.50 -7.39
CA ASN A 50 15.41 -2.10 -8.42
C ASN A 50 16.23 -1.04 -9.16
N ARG A 51 15.63 0.12 -9.45
CA ARG A 51 16.32 1.25 -10.09
C ARG A 51 17.39 1.89 -9.19
N CYS A 52 17.10 2.12 -7.91
CA CYS A 52 18.11 2.56 -6.93
C CYS A 52 19.24 1.54 -6.77
N SER A 53 18.96 0.24 -6.86
CA SER A 53 19.99 -0.79 -6.80
C SER A 53 20.91 -0.80 -8.02
N GLU A 54 20.47 -0.29 -9.17
CA GLU A 54 21.30 -0.16 -10.38
C GLU A 54 22.13 1.14 -10.36
N GLU A 55 21.59 2.25 -9.86
CA GLU A 55 22.31 3.53 -9.77
C GLU A 55 23.31 3.60 -8.60
N VAL A 56 22.99 3.01 -7.44
CA VAL A 56 23.82 3.14 -6.23
C VAL A 56 24.12 1.76 -5.61
N ALA A 57 25.15 1.12 -6.15
CA ALA A 57 25.60 -0.20 -5.72
C ALA A 57 26.20 -0.23 -4.29
N SER A 58 26.59 0.92 -3.73
CA SER A 58 27.27 1.03 -2.43
C SER A 58 26.34 1.30 -1.23
N MET A 59 25.03 1.44 -1.44
CA MET A 59 24.08 1.71 -0.35
C MET A 59 23.57 0.45 0.34
N THR A 60 23.43 0.55 1.67
CA THR A 60 22.86 -0.49 2.52
C THR A 60 21.36 -0.68 2.22
N ALA A 61 20.87 -1.90 2.37
CA ALA A 61 19.46 -2.30 2.30
C ALA A 61 18.50 -1.25 2.90
N GLU A 62 18.75 -0.87 4.16
CA GLU A 62 17.90 0.06 4.91
C GLU A 62 17.86 1.46 4.30
N GLN A 63 19.00 1.96 3.82
CA GLN A 63 19.07 3.29 3.20
C GLN A 63 18.28 3.34 1.89
N LYS A 64 18.36 2.28 1.07
CA LYS A 64 17.56 2.16 -0.16
C LYS A 64 16.06 2.13 0.14
N VAL A 65 15.66 1.48 1.23
CA VAL A 65 14.26 1.44 1.67
C VAL A 65 13.79 2.81 2.12
N ILE A 66 14.56 3.50 2.95
CA ILE A 66 14.21 4.84 3.45
C ILE A 66 14.07 5.83 2.29
N GLU A 67 14.99 5.79 1.32
CA GLU A 67 14.93 6.64 0.13
C GLU A 67 13.75 6.28 -0.77
N THR A 68 13.49 4.99 -0.99
CA THR A 68 12.32 4.56 -1.76
C THR A 68 11.02 5.00 -1.09
N LEU A 69 10.93 4.86 0.23
CA LEU A 69 9.75 5.23 1.01
C LEU A 69 9.57 6.75 1.09
N SER A 70 10.64 7.54 1.14
CA SER A 70 10.52 9.00 1.14
C SER A 70 9.95 9.51 -0.19
N ILE A 71 10.31 8.86 -1.31
CA ILE A 71 9.84 9.26 -2.63
C ILE A 71 8.42 8.75 -2.91
N VAL A 72 8.09 7.51 -2.52
CA VAL A 72 6.77 6.91 -2.80
C VAL A 72 5.74 7.23 -1.71
N GLY A 73 6.16 7.45 -0.47
CA GLY A 73 5.27 7.64 0.67
C GLY A 73 4.38 8.88 0.56
N PHE A 74 4.93 10.02 0.12
CA PHE A 74 4.16 11.25 -0.03
C PHE A 74 3.03 11.13 -1.09
N PRO A 75 3.30 10.64 -2.33
CA PRO A 75 2.25 10.35 -3.31
C PRO A 75 1.16 9.42 -2.80
N VAL A 76 1.54 8.37 -2.05
CA VAL A 76 0.60 7.38 -1.51
C VAL A 76 -0.32 7.98 -0.46
N LEU A 77 0.25 8.75 0.49
CA LEU A 77 -0.53 9.46 1.49
C LEU A 77 -1.44 10.51 0.85
N GLN A 78 -0.94 11.26 -0.13
CA GLN A 78 -1.74 12.22 -0.87
C GLN A 78 -2.92 11.55 -1.58
N ALA A 79 -2.69 10.42 -2.27
CA ALA A 79 -3.73 9.65 -2.93
C ALA A 79 -4.80 9.21 -1.91
N GLY A 80 -4.40 8.61 -0.80
CA GLY A 80 -5.31 8.18 0.26
C GLY A 80 -6.12 9.33 0.87
N CYS A 81 -5.46 10.44 1.18
CA CYS A 81 -6.12 11.65 1.70
C CYS A 81 -7.11 12.23 0.69
N SER A 82 -6.81 12.21 -0.61
CA SER A 82 -7.70 12.70 -1.66
C SER A 82 -8.98 11.87 -1.76
N THR A 83 -8.87 10.55 -1.57
CA THR A 83 -10.02 9.65 -1.52
C THR A 83 -10.87 9.95 -0.29
N LEU A 84 -10.25 10.10 0.89
CA LEU A 84 -10.98 10.48 2.11
C LEU A 84 -11.71 11.81 1.95
N TRP A 85 -11.06 12.79 1.33
CA TRP A 85 -11.68 14.09 1.03
C TRP A 85 -12.87 13.94 0.09
N ALA A 86 -12.74 13.19 -1.01
CA ALA A 86 -13.86 12.94 -1.92
C ALA A 86 -15.05 12.28 -1.22
N MET A 87 -14.76 11.35 -0.30
CA MET A 87 -15.79 10.63 0.45
C MET A 87 -16.58 11.52 1.43
N THR A 88 -16.05 12.67 1.85
CA THR A 88 -16.79 13.60 2.75
C THR A 88 -18.08 14.17 2.17
N THR A 89 -18.28 14.06 0.86
CA THR A 89 -19.51 14.53 0.18
C THR A 89 -20.67 13.53 0.28
N LEU A 90 -20.38 12.23 0.48
CA LEU A 90 -21.40 11.18 0.49
C LEU A 90 -22.36 11.20 1.70
N PRO A 91 -21.93 11.56 2.93
CA PRO A 91 -22.84 11.66 4.08
C PRO A 91 -24.02 12.61 3.89
N LEU A 92 -23.98 13.49 2.89
CA LEU A 92 -25.07 14.39 2.53
C LEU A 92 -26.32 13.65 2.01
N VAL A 93 -26.15 12.40 1.54
CA VAL A 93 -27.25 11.57 1.09
C VAL A 93 -27.74 10.70 2.25
N GLN A 94 -28.99 10.90 2.67
CA GLN A 94 -29.65 10.12 3.73
C GLN A 94 -30.10 8.74 3.24
N ALA A 95 -29.15 7.91 2.81
CA ALA A 95 -29.38 6.53 2.43
C ALA A 95 -28.49 5.60 3.27
N TYR A 96 -29.08 4.52 3.79
CA TYR A 96 -28.38 3.50 4.59
C TYR A 96 -27.14 2.96 3.85
N LEU A 97 -27.32 2.60 2.57
CA LEU A 97 -26.22 2.11 1.72
C LEU A 97 -25.08 3.12 1.58
N VAL A 98 -25.38 4.41 1.47
CA VAL A 98 -24.36 5.45 1.32
C VAL A 98 -23.56 5.64 2.61
N ARG A 99 -24.21 5.51 3.77
CA ARG A 99 -23.55 5.61 5.08
C ARG A 99 -22.59 4.42 5.32
N VAL A 100 -23.05 3.20 5.03
CA VAL A 100 -22.22 1.99 5.15
C VAL A 100 -21.05 2.04 4.15
N PHE A 101 -21.30 2.49 2.92
CA PHE A 101 -20.26 2.69 1.91
C PHE A 101 -19.18 3.67 2.39
N PHE A 102 -19.58 4.84 2.88
CA PHE A 102 -18.64 5.83 3.44
C PHE A 102 -17.78 5.23 4.56
N GLN A 103 -18.41 4.57 5.54
CA GLN A 103 -17.70 3.96 6.66
C GLN A 103 -16.70 2.91 6.18
N THR A 104 -17.08 2.09 5.20
CA THR A 104 -16.23 1.02 4.69
C THR A 104 -15.02 1.57 3.92
N VAL A 105 -15.23 2.56 3.03
CA VAL A 105 -14.13 3.15 2.24
C VAL A 105 -13.13 3.88 3.14
N VAL A 106 -13.61 4.61 4.16
CA VAL A 106 -12.75 5.25 5.15
C VAL A 106 -11.90 4.22 5.89
N LEU A 107 -12.53 3.12 6.32
CA LEU A 107 -11.84 2.04 7.02
C LEU A 107 -10.73 1.42 6.15
N VAL A 108 -11.06 1.09 4.89
CA VAL A 108 -10.09 0.53 3.93
C VAL A 108 -8.95 1.48 3.67
N CYS A 109 -9.21 2.77 3.49
CA CYS A 109 -8.15 3.76 3.30
C CYS A 109 -7.20 3.78 4.50
N VAL A 110 -7.73 3.80 5.73
CA VAL A 110 -6.89 3.87 6.94
C VAL A 110 -6.09 2.58 7.13
N PHE A 111 -6.75 1.41 7.12
CA PHE A 111 -6.07 0.13 7.31
C PHE A 111 -5.14 -0.21 6.15
N GLY A 112 -5.55 0.11 4.92
CA GLY A 112 -4.77 -0.07 3.70
C GLY A 112 -3.50 0.77 3.69
N LEU A 113 -3.59 2.06 4.01
CA LEU A 113 -2.41 2.95 4.13
C LEU A 113 -1.49 2.54 5.27
N LEU A 114 -2.05 2.22 6.44
CA LEU A 114 -1.25 1.77 7.59
C LEU A 114 -0.49 0.48 7.28
N HIS A 115 -1.17 -0.54 6.75
CA HIS A 115 -0.50 -1.77 6.36
C HIS A 115 0.47 -1.55 5.21
N ALA A 116 0.12 -0.73 4.22
CA ALA A 116 1.00 -0.42 3.10
C ALA A 116 2.30 0.26 3.53
N LEU A 117 2.26 1.23 4.45
CA LEU A 117 3.48 1.90 4.94
C LEU A 117 4.26 1.08 5.97
N LEU A 118 3.59 0.30 6.83
CA LEU A 118 4.25 -0.43 7.91
C LEU A 118 4.85 -1.77 7.48
N TRP A 119 4.19 -2.51 6.59
CA TRP A 119 4.72 -3.79 6.11
C TRP A 119 5.79 -3.64 5.04
N LEU A 120 5.85 -2.49 4.35
CA LEU A 120 6.85 -2.21 3.35
C LEU A 120 8.30 -2.28 3.86
N PRO A 121 8.68 -1.54 4.93
CA PRO A 121 10.04 -1.55 5.43
C PRO A 121 10.43 -2.93 5.96
N GLN A 122 9.47 -3.62 6.61
CA GLN A 122 9.66 -4.96 7.14
C GLN A 122 9.93 -5.99 6.03
N PHE A 123 9.19 -5.92 4.92
CA PHE A 123 9.32 -6.90 3.85
C PHE A 123 10.58 -6.69 3.01
N ILE A 124 10.97 -5.45 2.71
CA ILE A 124 12.22 -5.19 1.98
C ILE A 124 13.44 -5.51 2.85
N SER A 125 13.39 -5.19 4.15
CA SER A 125 14.43 -5.61 5.11
C SER A 125 14.57 -7.14 5.19
N ALA A 126 13.45 -7.88 5.17
CA ALA A 126 13.47 -9.34 5.17
C ALA A 126 13.91 -9.96 3.83
N LEU A 127 13.65 -9.27 2.71
CA LEU A 127 14.03 -9.73 1.37
C LEU A 127 15.42 -9.29 0.96
N ASP A 128 16.07 -8.37 1.67
CA ASP A 128 17.46 -8.03 1.42
C ASP A 128 18.33 -9.21 1.88
N PRO A 129 18.82 -10.06 0.95
CA PRO A 129 19.71 -11.13 1.33
C PRO A 129 21.00 -10.44 1.75
N CYS A 130 21.53 -10.81 2.92
CA CYS A 130 22.77 -10.28 3.51
C CYS A 130 24.02 -10.40 2.61
N GLU A 131 23.89 -10.85 1.36
CA GLU A 131 24.97 -10.97 0.39
C GLU A 131 24.39 -10.84 -1.03
N ARG A 132 24.33 -9.62 -1.59
CA ARG A 132 24.29 -9.49 -3.06
C ARG A 132 25.72 -9.34 -3.57
N ILE A 133 26.20 -10.43 -4.18
CA ILE A 133 27.37 -10.48 -5.06
C ILE A 133 27.35 -9.23 -5.95
N PRO A 134 28.45 -8.44 -6.02
CA PRO A 134 28.49 -7.21 -6.80
C PRO A 134 28.23 -7.53 -8.26
N ARG A 135 27.04 -7.18 -8.74
CA ARG A 135 26.68 -7.37 -10.15
C ARG A 135 27.49 -6.38 -10.96
N ARG A 136 28.45 -6.91 -11.71
CA ARG A 136 29.38 -6.19 -12.58
C ARG A 136 28.63 -5.14 -13.39
N VAL A 137 28.96 -3.88 -13.13
CA VAL A 137 28.52 -2.69 -13.88
C VAL A 137 28.65 -3.01 -15.37
N ARG A 138 27.53 -3.01 -16.09
CA ARG A 138 27.55 -3.07 -17.55
C ARG A 138 27.99 -1.69 -18.01
N HIS A 139 29.28 -1.58 -18.35
CA HIS A 139 29.84 -0.43 -19.05
C HIS A 139 28.92 -0.06 -20.22
N PRO A 140 28.50 1.21 -20.36
CA PRO A 140 27.98 1.68 -21.63
C PRO A 140 29.16 1.62 -22.61
N HIS A 141 29.10 0.68 -23.55
CA HIS A 141 29.95 0.71 -24.72
C HIS A 141 29.64 2.00 -25.48
N GLY A 142 30.65 2.83 -25.69
CA GLY A 142 30.57 4.03 -26.50
C GLY A 142 30.27 3.71 -27.96
N HIS A 143 29.63 4.64 -28.64
CA HIS A 143 30.24 5.49 -29.67
C HIS A 143 29.25 6.61 -30.04
#